data_AF-A0A938BGB6-F1
#
_entry.id   AF-A0A938BGB6-F1
#
_cell.length_a   1.000
_cell.length_b   1.000
_cell.length_c   1.000
_cell.angle_alpha   90.00
_cell.angle_beta   90.00
_cell.angle_gamma   90.00
#
_symmetry.space_group_name_H-M   'P 1'
#
loop_
_entity.id
_entity.type
_entity.pdbx_description
1 polymer ?
#
loop_
_entity_poly.entity_id
_entity_poly.type
_entity_poly.pdbx_seq_one_letter_code
_entity_poly.pdbx_strand_id
1 'polypeptide(L)'
;MSVPEKPASATTDADYRIVPEDTPYRDGFNMRTVWAALFIGFVMTPGAIYLDLVTGQNIAGAGQWVTIIMFIEISKRLFIRLSPQETIILYWLAGGLTTAGSAFQTFIWNQYLIQSPYTDGITQYIPDWVVPGRDSEALAQRTFFHADWTKPVLLMAATTALGFFNSLSMGYLVFRVTNDIERLPFPLAPVQAGGATALAESSSGVETWRWRVFSIGSVIGMAWGLVYAGVPTLTGILFVNKIEFIPIPFADFTTQFQSLLPATPIGLGTDLGAVLT
;
A
#
# COMPACT_ATOMS: atom_id res chain seq x y z
N MET A 1 4.29 34.46 -52.44
CA MET A 1 3.16 33.77 -51.79
C MET A 1 3.76 32.89 -50.70
N SER A 2 4.02 33.48 -49.54
CA SER A 2 4.65 32.81 -48.40
C SER A 2 3.55 32.23 -47.51
N VAL A 3 3.50 30.90 -47.45
CA VAL A 3 2.61 30.16 -46.54
C VAL A 3 3.01 30.48 -45.10
N PRO A 4 2.09 30.92 -44.22
CA PRO A 4 2.43 31.13 -42.82
C PRO A 4 2.61 29.78 -42.13
N GLU A 5 3.76 29.63 -41.49
CA GLU A 5 4.12 28.47 -40.68
C GLU A 5 3.21 28.40 -39.44
N LYS A 6 2.45 27.31 -39.32
CA LYS A 6 1.59 27.02 -38.18
C LYS A 6 2.51 26.69 -36.99
N PRO A 7 2.38 27.35 -35.82
CA PRO A 7 3.22 27.03 -34.67
C PRO A 7 2.95 25.58 -34.25
N ALA A 8 4.01 24.77 -34.30
CA ALA A 8 4.00 23.39 -33.84
C ALA A 8 3.92 23.35 -32.30
N SER A 9 2.99 22.52 -31.80
CA SER A 9 3.03 21.81 -30.52
C SER A 9 3.13 22.60 -29.20
N ALA A 10 2.34 23.66 -29.01
CA ALA A 10 2.14 24.22 -27.66
C ALA A 10 1.02 23.52 -26.85
N THR A 11 0.26 22.61 -27.45
CA THR A 11 -0.96 22.03 -26.85
C THR A 11 -0.77 20.72 -26.08
N THR A 12 0.40 20.09 -26.13
CA THR A 12 0.63 18.80 -25.45
C THR A 12 1.30 18.97 -24.07
N ASP A 13 2.07 20.04 -23.88
CA ASP A 13 2.82 20.28 -22.63
C ASP A 13 1.96 20.84 -21.49
N ALA A 14 0.79 21.39 -21.80
CA ALA A 14 -0.14 21.93 -20.80
C ALA A 14 -0.94 20.85 -20.07
N ASP A 15 -1.11 19.67 -20.68
CA ASP A 15 -2.07 18.65 -20.22
C ASP A 15 -1.54 17.78 -19.07
N TYR A 16 -0.22 17.82 -18.82
CA TYR A 16 0.44 17.06 -17.75
C TYR A 16 0.93 17.91 -16.57
N ARG A 17 0.66 19.22 -16.59
CA ARG A 17 1.09 20.14 -15.53
C ARG A 17 0.09 20.12 -14.37
N ILE A 18 0.51 19.52 -13.25
CA ILE A 18 -0.31 19.33 -12.06
C ILE A 18 -0.50 20.64 -11.28
N VAL A 19 0.51 21.51 -11.30
CA VAL A 19 0.55 22.76 -10.55
C VAL A 19 1.21 23.85 -11.41
N PRO A 20 0.67 25.08 -11.46
CA PRO A 20 1.31 26.20 -12.14
C PRO A 20 2.71 26.50 -11.58
N GLU A 21 3.69 26.85 -12.43
CA GLU A 21 5.09 27.08 -12.04
C GLU A 21 5.28 28.17 -10.98
N ASP A 22 4.35 29.13 -10.89
CA ASP A 22 4.41 30.27 -9.96
C ASP A 22 3.68 30.06 -8.62
N THR A 23 3.28 28.83 -8.27
CA THR A 23 2.60 28.63 -6.98
C THR A 23 3.57 28.79 -5.81
N PRO A 24 3.30 29.68 -4.83
CA PRO A 24 4.15 29.82 -3.66
C PRO A 24 4.09 28.53 -2.81
N TYR A 25 5.25 28.14 -2.26
CA TYR A 25 5.31 27.05 -1.30
C TYR A 25 4.39 27.33 -0.11
N ARG A 26 3.62 26.32 0.28
CA ARG A 26 2.78 26.34 1.48
C ARG A 26 3.13 25.13 2.33
N ASP A 27 3.31 25.36 3.62
CA ASP A 27 3.52 24.27 4.56
C ASP A 27 2.21 23.49 4.76
N GLY A 28 2.28 22.17 4.65
CA GLY A 28 1.18 21.26 4.94
C GLY A 28 1.37 20.49 6.25
N PHE A 29 2.52 20.63 6.91
CA PHE A 29 2.81 19.94 8.16
C PHE A 29 2.20 20.72 9.33
N ASN A 30 1.36 20.05 10.12
CA ASN A 30 0.66 20.66 11.24
C ASN A 30 0.22 19.62 12.28
N MET A 31 -0.40 20.08 13.36
CA MET A 31 -0.89 19.19 14.40
C MET A 31 -1.96 18.19 13.87
N ARG A 32 -2.70 18.56 12.82
CA ARG A 32 -3.71 17.68 12.20
C ARG A 32 -3.07 16.49 11.49
N THR A 33 -1.96 16.70 10.77
CA THR A 33 -1.18 15.63 10.15
C THR A 33 -0.51 14.72 11.18
N VAL A 34 -0.09 15.26 12.33
CA VAL A 34 0.41 14.43 13.45
C VAL A 34 -0.68 13.51 14.02
N TRP A 35 -1.88 14.03 14.30
CA TRP A 35 -3.00 13.20 14.75
C TRP A 35 -3.40 12.13 13.74
N ALA A 36 -3.36 12.48 12.45
CA ALA A 36 -3.59 11.51 11.39
C ALA A 36 -2.54 10.40 11.37
N ALA A 37 -1.25 10.74 11.54
CA ALA A 37 -0.16 9.77 11.61
C ALA A 37 -0.33 8.80 12.78
N LEU A 38 -0.73 9.31 13.96
CA LEU A 38 -1.03 8.46 15.12
C LEU A 38 -2.21 7.53 14.84
N PHE A 39 -3.27 8.03 14.21
CA PHE A 39 -4.41 7.19 13.82
C PHE A 39 -4.01 6.10 12.82
N ILE A 40 -3.20 6.43 11.81
CA ILE A 40 -2.67 5.46 10.84
C ILE A 40 -1.86 4.38 11.57
N GLY A 41 -0.94 4.78 12.44
CA GLY A 41 -0.04 3.87 13.13
C GLY A 41 -0.75 2.94 14.12
N PHE A 42 -1.64 3.48 14.97
CA PHE A 42 -2.27 2.71 16.04
C PHE A 42 -3.55 1.98 15.64
N VAL A 43 -4.29 2.47 14.65
CA VAL A 43 -5.60 1.91 14.28
C VAL A 43 -5.55 1.21 12.93
N MET A 44 -5.07 1.91 11.90
CA MET A 44 -5.16 1.39 10.53
C MET A 44 -4.10 0.32 10.24
N THR A 45 -2.87 0.52 10.71
CA THR A 45 -1.76 -0.40 10.45
C THR A 45 -2.03 -1.79 11.06
N PRO A 46 -2.46 -1.94 12.33
CA PRO A 46 -2.80 -3.26 12.88
C PRO A 46 -3.97 -3.92 12.15
N GLY A 47 -5.00 -3.14 11.77
CA GLY A 47 -6.13 -3.64 10.99
C GLY A 47 -5.71 -4.14 9.61
N ALA A 48 -4.80 -3.43 8.93
CA ALA A 48 -4.23 -3.83 7.65
C ALA A 48 -3.41 -5.12 7.78
N ILE A 49 -2.55 -5.23 8.80
CA ILE A 49 -1.76 -6.45 9.08
C ILE A 49 -2.68 -7.65 9.30
N TYR A 50 -3.77 -7.49 10.06
CA TYR A 50 -4.74 -8.56 10.29
C TYR A 50 -5.40 -9.02 9.00
N LEU A 51 -5.91 -8.09 8.19
CA LEU A 51 -6.54 -8.42 6.92
C LEU A 51 -5.57 -9.09 5.95
N ASP A 52 -4.33 -8.64 5.89
CA ASP A 52 -3.26 -9.23 5.09
C ASP A 52 -3.01 -10.70 5.47
N LEU A 53 -2.87 -10.98 6.77
CA LEU A 53 -2.66 -12.32 7.30
C LEU A 53 -3.88 -13.24 7.11
N VAL A 54 -5.11 -12.72 7.21
CA VAL A 54 -6.35 -13.49 7.04
C VAL A 54 -6.63 -13.80 5.57
N THR A 55 -6.35 -12.85 4.69
CA THR A 55 -6.60 -13.02 3.25
C THR A 55 -5.43 -13.67 2.53
N GLY A 56 -4.24 -13.71 3.15
CA GLY A 56 -3.03 -14.28 2.53
C GLY A 56 -2.61 -13.56 1.26
N GLN A 57 -3.01 -12.30 1.10
CA GLN A 57 -2.75 -11.44 -0.05
C GLN A 57 -2.31 -10.06 0.43
N ASN A 58 -1.47 -9.38 -0.36
CA ASN A 58 -0.98 -8.04 0.00
C ASN A 58 -2.08 -6.99 -0.20
N ILE A 59 -2.94 -6.80 0.81
CA ILE A 59 -4.02 -5.78 0.80
C ILE A 59 -3.54 -4.46 1.41
N ALA A 60 -2.32 -4.42 1.97
CA ALA A 60 -1.76 -3.28 2.67
C ALA A 60 -1.82 -1.97 1.85
N GLY A 61 -1.59 -2.02 0.53
CA GLY A 61 -1.66 -0.85 -0.36
C GLY A 61 -3.05 -0.18 -0.43
N ALA A 62 -4.13 -0.94 -0.28
CA ALA A 62 -5.49 -0.39 -0.25
C ALA A 62 -5.79 0.35 1.06
N GLY A 63 -5.21 -0.12 2.18
CA GLY A 63 -5.36 0.50 3.50
C GLY A 63 -4.88 1.95 3.55
N GLN A 64 -3.82 2.28 2.80
CA GLN A 64 -3.31 3.64 2.65
C GLN A 64 -4.40 4.58 2.13
N TRP A 65 -5.03 4.24 1.00
CA TRP A 65 -6.05 5.06 0.35
C TRP A 65 -7.31 5.19 1.20
N VAL A 66 -7.78 4.09 1.79
CA VAL A 66 -8.94 4.09 2.69
C VAL A 66 -8.71 5.04 3.87
N THR A 67 -7.51 5.06 4.44
CA THR A 67 -7.20 5.95 5.56
C THR A 67 -7.28 7.42 5.17
N ILE A 68 -6.72 7.79 4.02
CA ILE A 68 -6.73 9.17 3.52
C ILE A 68 -8.17 9.61 3.26
N ILE A 69 -8.96 8.77 2.57
CA ILE A 69 -10.37 9.05 2.29
C ILE A 69 -11.14 9.25 3.59
N MET A 70 -11.00 8.34 4.55
CA MET A 70 -11.69 8.44 5.82
C MET A 70 -11.31 9.72 6.57
N PHE A 71 -10.03 10.10 6.57
CA PHE A 71 -9.59 11.34 7.23
C PHE A 71 -10.13 12.59 6.53
N ILE A 72 -10.19 12.60 5.21
CA ILE A 72 -10.81 13.68 4.43
C ILE A 72 -12.31 13.78 4.74
N GLU A 73 -13.03 12.65 4.78
CA GLU A 73 -14.47 12.64 5.06
C GLU A 73 -14.80 13.06 6.49
N ILE A 74 -14.01 12.63 7.48
CA ILE A 74 -14.11 13.11 8.87
C ILE A 74 -13.87 14.62 8.91
N SER A 75 -12.83 15.11 8.22
CA SER A 75 -12.50 16.54 8.19
C SER A 75 -13.64 17.36 7.57
N LYS A 76 -14.21 16.92 6.44
CA LYS A 76 -15.38 17.53 5.81
C LYS A 76 -16.56 17.60 6.78
N ARG A 77 -16.82 16.53 7.53
CA ARG A 77 -17.91 16.46 8.51
C ARG A 77 -17.69 17.34 9.73
N LEU A 78 -16.44 17.61 10.08
CA LEU A 78 -16.05 18.60 11.10
C LEU A 78 -15.98 20.03 10.54
N PHE A 79 -16.41 20.26 9.30
CA PHE A 79 -16.32 21.54 8.59
C PHE A 79 -14.88 22.07 8.43
N ILE A 80 -13.89 21.17 8.49
CA ILE A 80 -12.49 21.48 8.27
C ILE A 80 -12.15 21.21 6.81
N ARG A 81 -11.64 22.22 6.09
CA ARG A 81 -11.09 22.06 4.74
C ARG A 81 -9.61 21.71 4.84
N LEU A 82 -9.21 20.63 4.18
CA LEU A 82 -7.82 20.23 4.04
C LEU A 82 -7.25 20.87 2.78
N SER A 83 -6.09 21.49 2.92
CA SER A 83 -5.31 21.98 1.78
C SER A 83 -4.71 20.81 1.00
N PRO A 84 -4.44 20.99 -0.32
CA PRO A 84 -3.76 19.96 -1.11
C PRO A 84 -2.43 19.51 -0.53
N GLN A 85 -1.68 20.41 0.10
CA GLN A 85 -0.39 20.12 0.74
C GLN A 85 -0.55 19.19 1.93
N GLU A 86 -1.55 19.44 2.79
CA GLU A 86 -1.89 18.54 3.90
C GLU A 86 -2.28 17.15 3.38
N THR A 87 -3.11 17.08 2.33
CA THR A 87 -3.53 15.80 1.73
C THR A 87 -2.34 15.02 1.15
N ILE A 88 -1.39 15.68 0.50
CA ILE A 88 -0.18 15.03 -0.03
C ILE A 88 0.71 14.52 1.10
N ILE A 89 0.88 15.28 2.18
CA ILE A 89 1.66 14.82 3.34
C ILE A 89 0.98 13.62 3.99
N LEU A 90 -0.34 13.65 4.15
CA LEU A 90 -1.12 12.50 4.63
C LEU A 90 -0.93 11.26 3.74
N TYR A 91 -0.89 11.46 2.42
CA TYR A 91 -0.64 10.37 1.47
C TYR A 91 0.71 9.69 1.69
N TRP A 92 1.79 10.47 1.78
CA TRP A 92 3.13 9.94 2.02
C TRP A 92 3.29 9.35 3.43
N LEU A 93 2.70 9.99 4.45
CA LEU A 93 2.68 9.46 5.81
C LEU A 93 1.98 8.10 5.88
N ALA A 94 0.83 7.98 5.25
CA ALA A 94 0.08 6.73 5.22
C ALA A 94 0.89 5.62 4.52
N GLY A 95 1.48 5.89 3.35
CA GLY A 95 2.30 4.91 2.64
C GLY A 95 3.55 4.49 3.42
N GLY A 96 4.25 5.46 4.03
CA GLY A 96 5.44 5.18 4.84
C GLY A 96 5.13 4.36 6.09
N LEU A 97 4.08 4.70 6.83
CA LEU A 97 3.67 3.96 8.02
C LEU A 97 3.15 2.55 7.69
N THR A 98 2.42 2.39 6.58
CA THR A 98 1.99 1.07 6.12
C THR A 98 3.18 0.19 5.73
N THR A 99 4.21 0.76 5.09
CA THR A 99 5.45 0.04 4.76
C THR A 99 6.23 -0.36 6.01
N ALA A 100 6.29 0.51 7.02
CA ALA A 100 6.88 0.15 8.31
C ALA A 100 6.07 -0.98 8.99
N GLY A 101 4.74 -0.93 8.91
CA GLY A 101 3.85 -1.96 9.44
C GLY A 101 4.03 -3.33 8.80
N SER A 102 4.19 -3.39 7.47
CA SER A 102 4.40 -4.66 6.75
C SER A 102 5.70 -5.36 7.16
N ALA A 103 6.72 -4.58 7.53
CA ALA A 103 7.96 -5.14 8.05
C ALA A 103 7.73 -5.93 9.37
N PHE A 104 6.89 -5.41 10.26
CA PHE A 104 6.49 -6.13 11.49
C PHE A 104 5.55 -7.32 11.21
N GLN A 105 4.69 -7.24 10.19
CA GLN A 105 3.86 -8.36 9.76
C GLN A 105 4.71 -9.58 9.35
N THR A 106 5.85 -9.34 8.68
CA THR A 106 6.81 -10.40 8.34
C THR A 106 7.34 -11.11 9.58
N PHE A 107 7.59 -10.39 10.69
CA PHE A 107 8.02 -11.01 11.94
C PHE A 107 6.95 -11.88 12.59
N ILE A 108 5.69 -11.44 12.56
CA ILE A 108 4.55 -12.23 13.07
C ILE A 108 4.43 -13.53 12.27
N TRP A 109 4.54 -13.44 10.95
CA TRP A 109 4.52 -14.60 10.07
C TRP A 109 5.69 -15.55 10.35
N ASN A 110 6.91 -15.03 10.47
CA ASN A 110 8.09 -15.84 10.77
C ASN A 110 7.99 -16.52 12.15
N GLN A 111 7.43 -15.83 13.15
CA GLN A 111 7.14 -16.41 14.46
C GLN A 111 6.13 -17.56 14.34
N TYR A 112 5.07 -17.41 13.54
CA TYR A 112 4.13 -18.49 13.30
C TYR A 112 4.78 -19.67 12.59
N LEU A 113 5.56 -19.40 11.53
CA LEU A 113 6.27 -20.43 10.76
C LEU A 113 7.20 -21.24 11.66
N ILE A 114 8.06 -20.57 12.43
CA ILE A 114 8.98 -21.29 13.30
C ILE A 114 8.21 -22.11 14.32
N GLN A 115 7.06 -21.69 14.85
CA GLN A 115 6.28 -22.49 15.82
C GLN A 115 5.41 -23.59 15.18
N SER A 116 5.24 -23.59 13.86
CA SER A 116 4.36 -24.53 13.18
C SER A 116 4.93 -25.97 13.13
N PRO A 117 4.09 -27.01 13.25
CA PRO A 117 4.53 -28.41 13.15
C PRO A 117 5.18 -28.75 11.79
N TYR A 118 4.80 -28.02 10.74
CA TYR A 118 5.34 -28.21 9.39
C TYR A 118 6.82 -27.83 9.27
N THR A 119 7.34 -27.05 10.22
CA THR A 119 8.69 -26.49 10.20
C THR A 119 9.65 -27.24 11.13
N ASP A 120 9.18 -28.30 11.81
CA ASP A 120 9.95 -29.05 12.82
C ASP A 120 11.29 -29.59 12.29
N GLY A 121 11.38 -29.95 11.00
CA GLY A 121 12.61 -30.44 10.38
C GLY A 121 13.59 -29.36 9.90
N ILE A 122 13.10 -28.13 9.68
CA ILE A 122 13.90 -27.03 9.11
C ILE A 122 14.22 -25.92 10.12
N THR A 123 13.60 -25.95 11.29
CA THR A 123 13.74 -24.91 12.33
C THR A 123 15.20 -24.63 12.69
N GLN A 124 16.04 -25.66 12.77
CA GLN A 124 17.47 -25.55 13.09
C GLN A 124 18.29 -24.77 12.04
N TYR A 125 17.79 -24.65 10.81
CA TYR A 125 18.44 -23.90 9.74
C TYR A 125 17.97 -22.45 9.64
N ILE A 126 16.94 -22.07 10.42
CA ILE A 126 16.44 -20.70 10.45
C ILE A 126 17.36 -19.87 11.34
N PRO A 127 18.02 -18.83 10.79
CA PRO A 127 18.94 -18.01 11.58
C PRO A 127 18.22 -17.14 12.61
N ASP A 128 18.93 -16.82 13.68
CA ASP A 128 18.47 -15.97 14.79
C ASP A 128 18.21 -14.51 14.40
N TRP A 129 18.77 -14.05 13.28
CA TRP A 129 18.49 -12.72 12.73
C TRP A 129 17.18 -12.65 11.94
N VAL A 130 16.56 -13.78 11.58
CA VAL A 130 15.24 -13.81 10.92
C VAL A 130 14.12 -13.78 11.97
N VAL A 131 14.25 -14.63 12.98
CA VAL A 131 13.28 -14.79 14.07
C VAL A 131 14.01 -15.36 15.29
N PRO A 132 13.61 -15.01 16.53
CA PRO A 132 14.11 -15.67 17.73
C PRO A 132 13.86 -17.19 17.68
N GLY A 133 14.73 -17.97 18.32
CA GLY A 133 14.58 -19.43 18.41
C GLY A 133 13.29 -19.84 19.13
N ARG A 134 12.79 -21.06 18.88
CA ARG A 134 11.55 -21.59 19.46
C ARG A 134 11.49 -21.50 20.99
N ASP A 135 12.64 -21.74 21.63
CA ASP A 135 12.75 -21.78 23.10
C ASP A 135 12.87 -20.39 23.74
N SER A 136 12.88 -19.32 22.94
CA SER A 136 12.98 -17.95 23.44
C SER A 136 11.72 -17.54 24.20
N GLU A 137 11.91 -16.94 25.38
CA GLU A 137 10.83 -16.35 26.17
C GLU A 137 10.07 -15.25 25.42
N ALA A 138 10.71 -14.60 24.43
CA ALA A 138 10.08 -13.58 23.60
C ALA A 138 8.86 -14.13 22.85
N LEU A 139 8.97 -15.36 22.34
CA LEU A 139 7.92 -16.03 21.60
C LEU A 139 6.81 -16.54 22.51
N ALA A 140 7.16 -16.98 23.72
CA ALA A 140 6.21 -17.42 24.74
C ALA A 140 5.37 -16.24 25.28
N GLN A 141 6.02 -15.10 25.56
CA GLN A 141 5.36 -13.88 26.06
C GLN A 141 4.66 -13.08 24.97
N ARG A 142 4.80 -13.46 23.70
CA ARG A 142 4.21 -12.77 22.52
C ARG A 142 4.53 -11.28 22.51
N THR A 143 5.77 -10.93 22.83
CA THR A 143 6.24 -9.55 22.92
C THR A 143 7.40 -9.29 21.98
N PHE A 144 7.39 -8.14 21.31
CA PHE A 144 8.54 -7.64 20.54
C PHE A 144 9.54 -6.89 21.43
N PHE A 145 9.19 -6.61 22.68
CA PHE A 145 10.05 -5.90 23.65
C PHE A 145 10.95 -6.88 24.42
N HIS A 146 11.67 -7.74 23.70
CA HIS A 146 12.63 -8.68 24.28
C HIS A 146 13.99 -8.56 23.58
N ALA A 147 15.09 -8.82 24.30
CA ALA A 147 16.44 -8.69 23.77
C ALA A 147 16.68 -9.56 22.52
N ASP A 148 16.04 -10.72 22.44
CA ASP A 148 16.19 -11.64 21.31
C ASP A 148 15.65 -11.06 19.99
N TRP A 149 14.70 -10.13 20.04
CA TRP A 149 14.20 -9.43 18.85
C TRP A 149 15.16 -8.33 18.35
N THR A 150 16.21 -8.01 19.11
CA THR A 150 17.13 -6.92 18.76
C THR A 150 17.82 -7.18 17.42
N LYS A 151 18.28 -8.41 17.15
CA LYS A 151 18.97 -8.72 15.88
C LYS A 151 18.01 -8.61 14.68
N PRO A 152 16.82 -9.26 14.67
CA PRO A 152 15.87 -9.08 13.58
C PRO A 152 15.43 -7.64 13.37
N VAL A 153 15.08 -6.92 14.44
CA VAL A 153 14.59 -5.54 14.36
C VAL A 153 15.67 -4.60 13.85
N LEU A 154 16.92 -4.76 14.31
CA LEU A 154 18.04 -3.94 13.85
C LEU A 154 18.33 -4.20 12.37
N LEU A 155 18.30 -5.46 11.93
CA LEU A 155 18.51 -5.81 10.54
C LEU A 155 17.39 -5.23 9.66
N MET A 156 16.13 -5.37 10.07
CA MET A 156 14.98 -4.77 9.38
C MET A 156 15.09 -3.25 9.30
N ALA A 157 15.47 -2.57 10.39
CA ALA A 157 15.66 -1.13 10.39
C ALA A 157 16.79 -0.73 9.43
N ALA A 158 17.90 -1.48 9.43
CA ALA A 158 19.03 -1.24 8.54
C ALA A 158 18.65 -1.47 7.06
N THR A 159 17.98 -2.57 6.72
CA THR A 159 17.55 -2.85 5.34
C THR A 159 16.50 -1.86 4.87
N THR A 160 15.58 -1.43 5.74
CA THR A 160 14.59 -0.39 5.42
C THR A 160 15.26 0.95 5.16
N ALA A 161 16.23 1.35 6.00
CA ALA A 161 16.98 2.58 5.81
C ALA A 161 17.79 2.55 4.50
N LEU A 162 18.50 1.45 4.24
CA LEU A 162 19.24 1.26 2.99
C LEU A 162 18.30 1.27 1.77
N GLY A 163 17.14 0.62 1.87
CA GLY A 163 16.10 0.64 0.84
C GLY A 163 15.58 2.05 0.56
N PHE A 164 15.38 2.84 1.61
CA PHE A 164 14.99 4.24 1.50
C PHE A 164 16.06 5.08 0.79
N PHE A 165 17.33 4.97 1.19
CA PHE A 165 18.43 5.66 0.51
C PHE A 165 18.59 5.23 -0.94
N ASN A 166 18.46 3.94 -1.22
CA ASN A 166 18.52 3.39 -2.57
C ASN A 166 17.37 3.93 -3.43
N SER A 167 16.14 3.94 -2.90
CA SER A 167 14.96 4.48 -3.57
C SER A 167 15.11 5.96 -3.92
N LEU A 168 15.60 6.77 -2.97
CA LEU A 168 15.87 8.19 -3.22
C LEU A 168 16.98 8.41 -4.26
N SER A 169 18.08 7.65 -4.15
CA SER A 169 19.23 7.79 -5.05
C SER A 169 18.88 7.37 -6.47
N MET A 170 18.19 6.24 -6.62
CA MET A 170 17.74 5.74 -7.91
C MET A 170 16.67 6.65 -8.52
N GLY A 171 15.72 7.13 -7.71
CA GLY A 171 14.70 8.09 -8.14
C GLY A 171 15.32 9.38 -8.66
N TYR A 172 16.32 9.92 -7.96
CA TYR A 172 17.06 11.11 -8.40
C TYR A 172 17.87 10.86 -9.69
N LEU A 173 18.50 9.69 -9.81
CA LEU A 173 19.23 9.30 -11.02
C LEU A 173 18.31 9.25 -12.23
N VAL A 174 17.18 8.53 -12.12
CA VAL A 174 16.19 8.45 -13.19
C VAL A 174 15.64 9.84 -13.50
N PHE A 175 15.41 10.68 -12.48
CA PHE A 175 14.97 12.05 -12.68
C PHE A 175 15.96 12.86 -13.52
N ARG A 176 17.26 12.80 -13.18
CA ARG A 176 18.32 13.44 -13.95
C ARG A 176 18.40 12.93 -15.37
N VAL A 177 18.31 11.62 -15.59
CA VAL A 177 18.36 11.05 -16.94
C VAL A 177 17.18 11.53 -17.76
N THR A 178 15.96 11.41 -17.24
CA THR A 178 14.77 11.76 -18.02
C THR A 178 14.61 13.28 -18.20
N ASN A 179 14.86 14.07 -17.15
CA ASN A 179 14.64 15.51 -17.19
C ASN A 179 15.83 16.28 -17.78
N ASP A 180 17.06 16.00 -17.36
CA ASP A 180 18.22 16.79 -17.80
C ASP A 180 18.74 16.32 -19.17
N ILE A 181 18.80 14.99 -19.40
CA ILE A 181 19.35 14.41 -20.64
C ILE A 181 18.28 14.30 -21.71
N GLU A 182 17.18 13.61 -21.42
CA GLU A 182 16.12 13.34 -22.41
C GLU A 182 15.15 14.52 -22.56
N ARG A 183 15.14 15.48 -21.61
CA ARG A 183 14.23 16.64 -21.58
C ARG A 183 12.75 16.24 -21.66
N LEU A 184 12.42 15.08 -21.09
CA LEU A 184 11.07 14.60 -20.97
C LEU A 184 10.52 14.92 -19.57
N PRO A 185 9.19 15.07 -19.44
CA PRO A 185 8.54 15.12 -18.14
C PRO A 185 8.80 13.81 -17.40
N PHE A 186 9.03 13.89 -16.09
CA PHE A 186 9.34 12.70 -15.29
C PHE A 186 8.16 11.71 -15.34
N PRO A 187 8.40 10.42 -15.66
CA PRO A 187 7.34 9.45 -15.86
C PRO A 187 6.57 9.22 -14.57
N LEU A 188 5.25 8.98 -14.71
CA LEU A 188 4.31 8.62 -13.64
C LEU A 188 4.13 9.65 -12.50
N ALA A 189 4.94 10.70 -12.39
CA ALA A 189 4.73 11.77 -11.42
C ALA A 189 3.33 12.40 -11.53
N PRO A 190 2.80 12.71 -12.74
CA PRO A 190 1.42 13.17 -12.92
C PRO A 190 0.36 12.19 -12.46
N VAL A 191 0.62 10.89 -12.56
CA VAL A 191 -0.32 9.83 -12.17
C VAL A 191 -0.38 9.72 -10.65
N GLN A 192 0.78 9.65 -9.98
CA GLN A 192 0.86 9.51 -8.53
C GLN A 192 0.31 10.75 -7.80
N ALA A 193 0.73 11.94 -8.22
CA ALA A 193 0.18 13.18 -7.67
C ALA A 193 -1.27 13.43 -8.13
N GLY A 194 -1.69 12.87 -9.27
CA GLY A 194 -3.07 12.92 -9.74
C GLY A 194 -4.09 12.35 -8.76
N GLY A 195 -3.77 11.22 -8.10
CA GLY A 195 -4.64 10.63 -7.07
C GLY A 195 -4.77 11.49 -5.81
N ALA A 196 -3.65 11.99 -5.29
CA ALA A 196 -3.64 12.87 -4.12
C ALA A 196 -4.33 14.22 -4.39
N THR A 197 -4.10 14.80 -5.58
CA THR A 197 -4.75 16.04 -6.01
C THR A 197 -6.25 15.88 -6.25
N ALA A 198 -6.70 14.76 -6.82
CA ALA A 198 -8.13 14.48 -6.98
C ALA A 198 -8.86 14.43 -5.62
N LEU A 199 -8.23 13.80 -4.61
CA LEU A 199 -8.76 13.76 -3.24
C LEU A 199 -8.78 15.15 -2.59
N ALA A 200 -7.72 15.94 -2.80
CA ALA A 200 -7.65 17.31 -2.31
C ALA A 200 -8.70 18.23 -2.94
N GLU A 201 -8.89 18.15 -4.26
CA GLU A 201 -9.92 18.90 -5.01
C GLU A 201 -11.32 18.60 -4.46
N SER A 202 -11.61 17.34 -4.10
CA SER A 202 -12.87 16.95 -3.46
C SER A 202 -13.11 17.63 -2.11
N SER A 203 -12.05 17.92 -1.33
CA SER A 203 -12.16 18.67 -0.06
C SER A 203 -12.54 20.13 -0.29
N SER A 204 -12.13 20.69 -1.44
CA SER A 204 -12.45 22.06 -1.83
C SER A 204 -13.83 22.23 -2.48
N GLY A 205 -14.55 21.14 -2.75
CA GLY A 205 -15.88 21.15 -3.37
C GLY A 205 -15.88 21.29 -4.88
N VAL A 206 -14.73 21.06 -5.54
CA VAL A 206 -14.60 21.08 -7.00
C VAL A 206 -14.72 19.66 -7.52
N GLU A 207 -15.75 19.39 -8.32
CA GLU A 207 -15.97 18.08 -8.94
C GLU A 207 -15.32 18.01 -10.34
N THR A 208 -14.12 17.47 -10.41
CA THR A 208 -13.38 17.24 -11.66
C THR A 208 -13.73 15.88 -12.28
N TRP A 209 -13.43 15.64 -13.56
CA TRP A 209 -13.56 14.32 -14.21
C TRP A 209 -12.86 13.19 -13.43
N ARG A 210 -11.74 13.53 -12.75
CA ARG A 210 -10.99 12.66 -11.84
C ARG A 210 -11.85 12.09 -10.71
N TRP A 211 -12.75 12.89 -10.15
CA TRP A 211 -13.67 12.46 -9.09
C TRP A 211 -14.66 11.41 -9.59
N ARG A 212 -15.15 11.53 -10.83
CA ARG A 212 -16.05 10.52 -11.43
C ARG A 212 -15.36 9.18 -11.61
N VAL A 213 -14.15 9.18 -12.18
CA VAL A 213 -13.36 7.95 -12.37
C VAL A 213 -13.04 7.31 -11.03
N PHE A 214 -12.61 8.11 -10.05
CA PHE A 214 -12.38 7.65 -8.68
C PHE A 214 -13.63 7.03 -8.04
N SER A 215 -14.80 7.66 -8.20
CA SER A 215 -16.06 7.17 -7.64
C SER A 215 -16.51 5.86 -8.27
N ILE A 216 -16.43 5.72 -9.60
CA ILE A 216 -16.75 4.48 -10.32
C ILE A 216 -15.81 3.36 -9.86
N GLY A 217 -14.50 3.63 -9.83
CA GLY A 217 -13.51 2.66 -9.33
C GLY A 217 -13.75 2.27 -7.88
N SER A 218 -14.12 3.23 -7.02
CA SER A 218 -14.45 2.97 -5.61
C SER A 218 -15.68 2.07 -5.46
N VAL A 219 -16.74 2.28 -6.24
CA VAL A 219 -17.93 1.43 -6.20
C VAL A 219 -17.64 0.00 -6.66
N ILE A 220 -16.89 -0.15 -7.76
CA ILE A 220 -16.47 -1.47 -8.26
C ILE A 220 -15.59 -2.17 -7.22
N GLY A 221 -14.59 -1.47 -6.68
CA GLY A 221 -13.68 -1.99 -5.67
C GLY A 221 -14.39 -2.37 -4.37
N MET A 222 -15.35 -1.56 -3.90
CA MET A 222 -16.17 -1.90 -2.74
C MET A 222 -17.04 -3.14 -2.97
N ALA A 223 -17.69 -3.24 -4.13
CA ALA A 223 -18.52 -4.40 -4.48
C ALA A 223 -17.67 -5.67 -4.54
N TRP A 224 -16.50 -5.61 -5.20
CA TRP A 224 -15.57 -6.72 -5.26
C TRP A 224 -15.02 -7.09 -3.88
N GLY A 225 -14.51 -6.12 -3.14
CA GLY A 225 -13.95 -6.32 -1.80
C GLY A 225 -14.96 -6.89 -0.81
N LEU A 226 -16.24 -6.50 -0.93
CA LEU A 226 -17.31 -7.07 -0.12
C LEU A 226 -17.53 -8.55 -0.44
N VAL A 227 -17.60 -8.93 -1.71
CA VAL A 227 -17.81 -10.34 -2.11
C VAL A 227 -16.57 -11.20 -1.82
N TYR A 228 -15.38 -10.68 -2.12
CA TYR A 228 -14.13 -11.42 -2.06
C TYR A 228 -13.58 -11.55 -0.63
N ALA A 229 -13.56 -10.46 0.15
CA ALA A 229 -12.98 -10.46 1.51
C ALA A 229 -14.02 -10.22 2.61
N GLY A 230 -15.00 -9.35 2.37
CA GLY A 230 -15.99 -8.92 3.36
C GLY A 230 -16.92 -10.05 3.80
N VAL A 231 -17.63 -10.70 2.86
CA VAL A 231 -18.56 -11.80 3.14
C VAL A 231 -17.83 -12.97 3.81
N PRO A 232 -16.68 -13.44 3.31
CA PRO A 232 -16.01 -14.55 3.95
C PRO A 232 -15.49 -14.20 5.35
N THR A 233 -15.01 -12.97 5.59
CA THR A 233 -14.57 -12.55 6.93
C THR A 233 -15.75 -12.44 7.90
N LEU A 234 -16.85 -11.79 7.50
CA LEU A 234 -18.03 -11.63 8.35
C LEU A 234 -18.73 -12.97 8.63
N THR A 235 -18.81 -13.84 7.62
CA THR A 235 -19.44 -15.16 7.78
C THR A 235 -18.59 -16.10 8.61
N GLY A 236 -17.26 -16.04 8.52
CA GLY A 236 -16.38 -16.81 9.41
C GLY A 236 -16.45 -16.41 10.89
N ILE A 237 -16.89 -15.17 11.19
CA ILE A 237 -17.11 -14.71 12.57
C ILE A 237 -18.51 -15.11 13.07
N LEU A 238 -19.53 -15.00 12.22
CA LEU A 238 -20.93 -15.17 12.61
C LEU A 238 -21.47 -16.61 12.45
N PHE A 239 -20.92 -17.38 11.52
CA PHE A 239 -21.36 -18.73 11.20
C PHE A 239 -20.25 -19.75 11.46
N VAL A 240 -20.65 -21.02 11.63
CA VAL A 240 -19.72 -22.15 11.79
C VAL A 240 -18.95 -22.44 10.49
N ASN A 241 -19.59 -22.21 9.33
CA ASN A 241 -18.98 -22.40 8.02
C ASN A 241 -18.83 -21.05 7.32
N LYS A 242 -17.61 -20.76 6.89
CA LYS A 242 -17.27 -19.59 6.09
C LYS A 242 -17.90 -19.73 4.69
N ILE A 243 -18.68 -18.74 4.27
CA ILE A 243 -19.24 -18.71 2.92
C ILE A 243 -18.19 -18.05 2.03
N GLU A 244 -17.48 -18.87 1.25
CA GLU A 244 -16.50 -18.42 0.26
C GLU A 244 -17.08 -18.61 -1.14
N PHE A 245 -17.37 -17.52 -1.84
CA PHE A 245 -17.77 -17.58 -3.25
C PHE A 245 -16.58 -17.83 -4.17
N ILE A 246 -15.44 -17.27 -3.80
CA ILE A 246 -14.17 -17.33 -4.53
C ILE A 246 -13.12 -17.78 -3.51
N PRO A 247 -12.29 -18.78 -3.83
CA PRO A 247 -11.28 -19.27 -2.90
C PRO A 247 -10.23 -18.19 -2.62
N ILE A 248 -9.94 -18.01 -1.34
CA ILE A 248 -8.89 -17.12 -0.83
C ILE A 248 -7.72 -18.01 -0.39
N PRO A 249 -6.46 -17.70 -0.70
CA PRO A 249 -5.97 -16.54 -1.47
C PRO A 249 -6.08 -16.68 -3.00
N PHE A 250 -6.06 -17.91 -3.52
CA PHE A 250 -6.11 -18.20 -4.95
C PHE A 250 -6.84 -19.52 -5.19
N ALA A 251 -7.34 -19.73 -6.40
CA ALA A 251 -7.88 -21.03 -6.81
C ALA A 251 -6.72 -22.00 -7.05
N ASP A 252 -6.56 -23.00 -6.17
CA ASP A 252 -5.52 -24.03 -6.31
C ASP A 252 -5.96 -25.12 -7.31
N PHE A 253 -5.16 -25.26 -8.36
CA PHE A 253 -5.34 -26.25 -9.42
C PHE A 253 -4.26 -27.34 -9.39
N THR A 254 -3.37 -27.34 -8.40
CA THR A 254 -2.26 -28.28 -8.28
C THR A 254 -2.73 -29.73 -8.25
N THR A 255 -3.79 -30.03 -7.51
CA THR A 255 -4.37 -31.39 -7.43
C THR A 255 -5.02 -31.84 -8.73
N GLN A 256 -5.54 -30.90 -9.51
CA GLN A 256 -6.28 -31.18 -10.76
C GLN A 256 -5.33 -31.44 -11.93
N PHE A 257 -4.18 -30.78 -11.95
CA PHE A 257 -3.12 -30.96 -12.96
C PHE A 257 -2.01 -31.92 -12.54
N GLN A 258 -2.09 -32.51 -11.35
CA GLN A 258 -1.07 -33.44 -10.84
C GLN A 258 -0.77 -34.61 -11.81
N SER A 259 -1.78 -35.05 -12.57
CA SER A 259 -1.64 -36.13 -13.56
C SER A 259 -0.84 -35.73 -14.81
N LEU A 260 -0.81 -34.45 -15.17
CA LEU A 260 -0.10 -33.92 -16.33
C LEU A 260 1.27 -33.35 -15.94
N LEU A 261 1.33 -32.63 -14.82
CA LEU A 261 2.52 -31.94 -14.33
C LEU A 261 2.73 -32.29 -12.83
N PRO A 262 3.51 -33.35 -12.52
CA PRO A 262 3.77 -33.74 -11.15
C PRO A 262 4.45 -32.61 -10.37
N ALA A 263 3.97 -32.36 -9.15
CA ALA A 263 4.55 -31.40 -8.21
C ALA A 263 4.71 -29.96 -8.73
N THR A 264 3.93 -29.55 -9.74
CA THR A 264 3.93 -28.16 -10.22
C THR A 264 2.80 -27.39 -9.54
N PRO A 265 3.10 -26.40 -8.67
CA PRO A 265 2.07 -25.57 -8.07
C PRO A 265 1.42 -24.70 -9.14
N ILE A 266 0.13 -24.91 -9.40
CA ILE A 266 -0.65 -24.13 -10.36
C ILE A 266 -1.80 -23.49 -9.59
N GLY A 267 -1.79 -22.17 -9.49
CA GLY A 267 -2.86 -21.40 -8.87
C GLY A 267 -3.29 -20.25 -9.76
N LEU A 268 -4.58 -19.91 -9.73
CA LEU A 268 -5.11 -18.71 -10.37
C LEU A 268 -5.43 -17.69 -9.28
N GLY A 269 -4.67 -16.59 -9.28
CA GLY A 269 -4.98 -15.43 -8.46
C GLY A 269 -6.30 -14.84 -8.90
N THR A 270 -7.26 -14.79 -7.98
CA THR A 270 -8.60 -14.24 -8.24
C THR A 270 -8.71 -12.77 -7.83
N ASP A 271 -7.58 -12.09 -7.58
CA ASP A 271 -7.60 -10.68 -7.19
C ASP A 271 -7.88 -9.79 -8.41
N LEU A 272 -8.83 -8.87 -8.26
CA LEU A 272 -9.18 -7.87 -9.27
C LEU A 272 -8.02 -6.90 -9.51
N GLY A 273 -7.19 -6.66 -8.49
CA GLY A 273 -6.01 -5.80 -8.59
C GLY A 273 -5.03 -6.26 -9.68
N ALA A 274 -4.81 -7.58 -9.78
CA ALA A 274 -3.93 -8.18 -10.79
C ALA A 274 -4.44 -8.02 -12.23
N VAL A 275 -5.72 -7.70 -12.43
CA VAL A 275 -6.31 -7.46 -13.77
C VAL A 275 -6.21 -5.99 -14.19
N LEU A 276 -6.13 -5.08 -13.21
CA LEU A 276 -6.17 -3.62 -13.42
C LEU A 276 -4.78 -2.95 -13.36
N THR A 277 -3.73 -3.70 -13.03
CA THR A 277 -2.33 -3.23 -12.92
C THR A 277 -1.47 -3.81 -14.03
#